data_AF-A0A4U5MTZ1-F1
#
_entry.id   AF-A0A4U5MTZ1-F1
#
_cell.length_a   1.000
_cell.length_b   1.000
_cell.length_c   1.000
_cell.angle_alpha   90.00
_cell.angle_beta   90.00
_cell.angle_gamma   90.00
#
_symmetry.space_group_name_H-M   'P 1'
#
loop_
_entity.id
_entity.type
_entity.pdbx_description
1 polymer ?
#
loop_
_entity_poly.entity_id
_entity_poly.type
_entity_poly.pdbx_seq_one_letter_code
_entity_poly.pdbx_strand_id
1 'polypeptide(L)'
;MVDEKALERQPWFFGFLSRREVFRHLLQVGDWCVRNTVTKGHEESILVVFADDKKPREIAIKNLKNGDQSAYGFANSVKTVFPTIADLIDHLKNNLVLPKGIKLLHAVQRPDVMLREDQVEVDKKKLGQGNYAEVVKGFFIEKDGKKTPVAIKQSKTDVLNDFGKLEKDEQKRTLRKMKILMDQMTTEARLLKGTNHGNVIKIYGISCDKLPIQVVVEFCPGGSLLDHIQHMKDKITTEELNIFLLEIGRGLRHLQLSKILHRDVAARNCLIGSKGQIVIADFGLSKPYEELKEDEEGIQMAMPWMAPETLSRTPRFSVKSDVYSYGVVINELYTFGEKPWPDLDVDSIIPVVRSGKKMKPPDNMAENIRNLMNECWNRKPIDRPDFVGVVRKLRPIVEEGKIPELAARSVAHIEHLHVAPFHLHDETDLEIVEYSCISEDKEEDSSSRKSKPFKLHEKRSDKGAREDSSGSTRRRRSQRKRNFPAQIDSNNGSDPDNNHDNNTKEEEEPESSTPAKRGSTRKRTSRKTIDCALSSSRGSTPANKNTGVQKRQVGSANSTSRKAGVHQRRSAGKGENKGSKKLTASPRMK
;
A
#
# COMPACT_ATOMS: atom_id res chain seq x y z
N MET A 1 -29.51 -24.01 8.49
CA MET A 1 -28.82 -23.83 9.80
C MET A 1 -27.46 -23.24 9.52
N VAL A 2 -26.89 -22.45 10.45
CA VAL A 2 -25.51 -21.99 10.34
C VAL A 2 -24.58 -23.11 10.83
N ASP A 3 -23.52 -23.40 10.08
CA ASP A 3 -22.46 -24.28 10.58
C ASP A 3 -21.56 -23.49 11.53
N GLU A 4 -21.71 -23.72 12.84
CA GLU A 4 -20.91 -23.10 13.89
C GLU A 4 -19.47 -23.64 13.97
N LYS A 5 -19.16 -24.76 13.27
CA LYS A 5 -17.82 -25.33 13.15
C LYS A 5 -17.10 -24.94 11.85
N ALA A 6 -17.77 -24.22 10.95
CA ALA A 6 -17.12 -23.60 9.79
C ALA A 6 -15.95 -22.72 10.23
N LEU A 7 -14.80 -22.88 9.56
CA LEU A 7 -13.52 -22.27 9.97
C LEU A 7 -13.58 -20.74 9.88
N GLU A 8 -14.22 -20.23 8.83
CA GLU A 8 -14.40 -18.81 8.50
C GLU A 8 -15.32 -18.09 9.51
N ARG A 9 -16.16 -18.85 10.23
CA ARG A 9 -17.03 -18.32 11.29
C ARG A 9 -16.32 -18.23 12.64
N GLN A 10 -15.19 -18.92 12.83
CA GLN A 10 -14.46 -18.94 14.10
C GLN A 10 -13.90 -17.56 14.48
N PRO A 11 -14.04 -17.14 15.76
CA PRO A 11 -13.52 -15.85 16.20
C PRO A 11 -11.98 -15.78 16.22
N TRP A 12 -11.30 -16.93 16.27
CA TRP A 12 -9.85 -17.09 16.30
C TRP A 12 -9.23 -17.38 14.92
N PHE A 13 -10.01 -17.30 13.84
CA PHE A 13 -9.53 -17.51 12.48
C PHE A 13 -9.23 -16.19 11.77
N PHE A 14 -7.99 -16.08 11.27
CA PHE A 14 -7.39 -14.88 10.69
C PHE A 14 -7.33 -14.94 9.16
N GLY A 15 -7.96 -15.93 8.53
CA GLY A 15 -7.96 -16.06 7.07
C GLY A 15 -6.55 -16.07 6.48
N PHE A 16 -6.39 -15.40 5.35
CA PHE A 16 -5.12 -15.19 4.65
C PHE A 16 -4.39 -13.90 5.09
N LEU A 17 -4.62 -13.39 6.31
CA LEU A 17 -3.78 -12.33 6.86
C LEU A 17 -2.29 -12.75 6.82
N SER A 18 -1.43 -11.79 6.43
CA SER A 18 0.01 -12.01 6.33
C SER A 18 0.59 -12.49 7.65
N ARG A 19 1.65 -13.32 7.58
CA ARG A 19 2.43 -13.70 8.75
C ARG A 19 2.91 -12.48 9.55
N ARG A 20 3.31 -11.39 8.88
CA ARG A 20 3.76 -10.16 9.57
C ARG A 20 2.62 -9.56 10.38
N GLU A 21 1.45 -9.40 9.78
CA GLU A 21 0.30 -8.79 10.43
C GLU A 21 -0.27 -9.68 11.54
N VAL A 22 -0.42 -10.99 11.32
CA VAL A 22 -0.81 -11.96 12.35
C VAL A 22 0.12 -11.90 13.57
N PHE A 23 1.43 -11.81 13.36
CA PHE A 23 2.41 -11.74 14.45
C PHE A 23 2.29 -10.46 15.30
N ARG A 24 1.61 -9.40 14.84
CA ARG A 24 1.31 -8.19 15.65
C ARG A 24 0.20 -8.42 16.69
N HIS A 25 -0.64 -9.44 16.51
CA HIS A 25 -1.80 -9.68 17.37
C HIS A 25 -1.56 -10.73 18.45
N LEU A 26 -0.44 -11.45 18.41
CA LEU A 26 0.00 -12.34 19.49
C LEU A 26 0.99 -11.55 20.36
N LEU A 27 0.57 -11.18 21.57
CA LEU A 27 1.27 -10.21 22.43
C LEU A 27 1.92 -10.86 23.65
N GLN A 28 1.39 -11.98 24.13
CA GLN A 28 1.87 -12.68 25.33
C GLN A 28 1.93 -14.20 25.16
N VAL A 29 2.68 -14.88 26.02
CA VAL A 29 2.87 -16.33 25.95
C VAL A 29 1.54 -17.06 26.17
N GLY A 30 1.25 -18.02 25.29
CA GLY A 30 0.00 -18.77 25.26
C GLY A 30 -1.09 -18.16 24.36
N ASP A 31 -0.86 -16.99 23.77
CA ASP A 31 -1.70 -16.46 22.70
C ASP A 31 -1.64 -17.34 21.46
N TRP A 32 -2.78 -17.54 20.79
CA TRP A 32 -2.85 -18.32 19.55
C TRP A 32 -4.00 -17.90 18.63
N CYS A 33 -3.84 -18.20 17.34
CA CYS A 33 -4.87 -18.09 16.31
C CYS A 33 -4.63 -19.13 15.20
N VAL A 34 -5.57 -19.28 14.26
CA VAL A 34 -5.36 -20.06 13.04
C VAL A 34 -5.44 -19.15 11.82
N ARG A 35 -4.54 -19.34 10.85
CA ARG A 35 -4.52 -18.61 9.57
C ARG A 35 -4.31 -19.59 8.42
N ASN A 36 -4.68 -19.23 7.20
CA ASN A 36 -4.32 -19.94 5.98
C ASN A 36 -3.06 -19.33 5.33
N THR A 37 -2.38 -20.12 4.50
CA THR A 37 -1.30 -19.70 3.61
C THR A 37 -1.38 -20.50 2.31
N VAL A 38 -0.78 -20.01 1.23
CA VAL A 38 -0.49 -20.84 0.05
C VAL A 38 0.90 -21.46 0.19
N THR A 39 0.97 -22.79 0.01
CA THR A 39 2.19 -23.61 0.01
C THR A 39 2.12 -24.59 -1.17
N LYS A 40 3.12 -24.54 -2.07
CA LYS A 40 3.18 -25.38 -3.29
C LYS A 40 1.92 -25.31 -4.18
N GLY A 41 1.24 -24.17 -4.22
CA GLY A 41 0.01 -23.96 -5.00
C GLY A 41 -1.28 -24.38 -4.31
N HIS A 42 -1.21 -25.00 -3.12
CA HIS A 42 -2.38 -25.39 -2.33
C HIS A 42 -2.54 -24.53 -1.09
N GLU A 43 -3.78 -24.42 -0.60
CA GLU A 43 -4.07 -23.80 0.69
C GLU A 43 -3.63 -24.73 1.84
N GLU A 44 -3.07 -24.13 2.88
CA GLU A 44 -2.55 -24.82 4.06
C GLU A 44 -2.91 -24.01 5.31
N SER A 45 -3.64 -24.62 6.25
CA SER A 45 -3.98 -23.98 7.52
C SER A 45 -2.83 -24.13 8.52
N ILE A 46 -2.54 -23.04 9.24
CA ILE A 46 -1.42 -22.90 10.17
C ILE A 46 -1.99 -22.47 11.53
N LEU A 47 -1.74 -23.27 12.56
CA LEU A 47 -1.87 -22.83 13.95
C LEU A 47 -0.66 -21.97 14.29
N VAL A 48 -0.90 -20.73 14.71
CA VAL A 48 0.12 -19.79 15.17
C VAL A 48 -0.01 -19.66 16.68
N VAL A 49 1.09 -19.82 17.43
CA VAL A 49 1.08 -19.77 18.90
C VAL A 49 2.34 -19.11 19.46
N PHE A 50 2.18 -18.19 20.39
CA PHE A 50 3.28 -17.55 21.10
C PHE A 50 3.77 -18.47 22.23
N ALA A 51 4.70 -19.36 21.88
CA ALA A 51 5.06 -20.50 22.73
C ALA A 51 6.22 -20.25 23.72
N ASP A 52 6.94 -19.15 23.54
CA ASP A 52 8.11 -18.74 24.32
C ASP A 52 8.25 -17.21 24.27
N ASP A 53 9.19 -16.66 25.04
CA ASP A 53 9.48 -15.23 25.18
C ASP A 53 10.06 -14.56 23.91
N LYS A 54 10.21 -15.29 22.79
CA LYS A 54 11.05 -14.86 21.65
C LYS A 54 10.27 -14.62 20.38
N LYS A 55 9.35 -15.52 20.00
CA LYS A 55 8.49 -15.33 18.82
C LYS A 55 7.32 -16.33 18.72
N PRO A 56 6.24 -15.95 18.02
CA PRO A 56 5.24 -16.91 17.56
C PRO A 56 5.84 -18.05 16.71
N ARG A 57 5.40 -19.26 17.02
CA ARG A 57 5.70 -20.51 16.28
C ARG A 57 4.54 -20.83 15.35
N GLU A 58 4.84 -21.32 14.16
CA GLU A 58 3.86 -21.75 13.16
C GLU A 58 3.85 -23.29 13.07
N ILE A 59 2.67 -23.90 13.17
CA ILE A 59 2.47 -25.35 13.13
C ILE A 59 1.45 -25.67 12.03
N ALA A 60 1.89 -26.37 10.98
CA ALA A 60 1.02 -26.70 9.84
C ALA A 60 0.01 -27.79 10.21
N ILE A 61 -1.28 -27.45 10.08
CA ILE A 61 -2.40 -28.39 10.17
C ILE A 61 -2.51 -29.09 8.82
N LYS A 62 -2.60 -30.43 8.84
CA LYS A 62 -2.74 -31.26 7.64
C LYS A 62 -4.15 -31.81 7.56
N ASN A 63 -4.77 -31.66 6.39
CA ASN A 63 -5.86 -32.55 6.00
C ASN A 63 -5.24 -33.85 5.49
N LEU A 64 -5.52 -34.95 6.19
CA LEU A 64 -4.92 -36.27 6.02
C LEU A 64 -5.83 -37.26 5.27
N LYS A 65 -7.03 -36.83 4.84
CA LYS A 65 -8.06 -37.62 4.11
C LYS A 65 -8.32 -39.02 4.67
N ASN A 66 -9.31 -39.14 5.55
CA ASN A 66 -9.80 -40.44 6.02
C ASN A 66 -10.84 -40.99 5.02
N GLY A 67 -10.37 -41.58 3.92
CA GLY A 67 -11.22 -41.89 2.76
C GLY A 67 -11.71 -40.60 2.08
N ASP A 68 -13.00 -40.53 1.78
CA ASP A 68 -13.64 -39.33 1.22
C ASP A 68 -13.82 -38.19 2.25
N GLN A 69 -13.72 -38.49 3.55
CA GLN A 69 -13.89 -37.49 4.61
C GLN A 69 -12.58 -36.74 4.90
N SER A 70 -12.67 -35.43 5.03
CA SER A 70 -11.54 -34.61 5.50
C SER A 70 -11.23 -34.93 6.97
N ALA A 71 -9.94 -35.04 7.29
CA ALA A 71 -9.47 -35.44 8.61
C ALA A 71 -8.25 -34.61 9.00
N TYR A 72 -8.41 -33.69 9.94
CA TYR A 72 -7.42 -32.68 10.30
C TYR A 72 -6.57 -33.13 11.49
N GLY A 73 -5.25 -32.92 11.39
CA GLY A 73 -4.30 -33.23 12.46
C GLY A 73 -2.91 -32.68 12.16
N PHE A 74 -1.91 -33.14 12.90
CA PHE A 74 -0.50 -32.80 12.68
C PHE A 74 0.25 -33.98 12.07
N ALA A 75 1.28 -33.70 11.25
CA ALA A 75 2.00 -34.71 10.48
C ALA A 75 2.62 -35.86 11.32
N ASN A 76 2.92 -35.61 12.60
CA ASN A 76 3.51 -36.59 13.52
C ASN A 76 2.48 -37.25 14.46
N SER A 77 1.18 -36.96 14.29
CA SER A 77 0.10 -37.34 15.21
C SER A 77 -1.04 -38.09 14.51
N VAL A 78 -0.68 -39.03 13.62
CA VAL A 78 -1.62 -39.78 12.76
C VAL A 78 -2.71 -40.54 13.54
N LYS A 79 -2.49 -40.82 14.84
CA LYS A 79 -3.48 -41.47 15.72
C LYS A 79 -4.59 -40.54 16.23
N THR A 80 -4.49 -39.22 16.05
CA THR A 80 -5.48 -38.24 16.55
C THR A 80 -5.83 -37.25 15.44
N VAL A 81 -6.93 -37.53 14.74
CA VAL A 81 -7.48 -36.72 13.63
C VAL A 81 -8.94 -36.38 13.87
N PHE A 82 -9.38 -35.23 13.33
CA PHE A 82 -10.67 -34.62 13.64
C PHE A 82 -11.41 -34.20 12.36
N PRO A 83 -12.76 -34.25 12.31
CA PRO A 83 -13.50 -33.96 11.07
C PRO A 83 -13.43 -32.48 10.66
N THR A 84 -13.24 -31.56 11.61
CA THR A 84 -13.00 -30.13 11.33
C THR A 84 -11.75 -29.60 12.05
N ILE A 85 -11.27 -28.43 11.63
CA ILE A 85 -10.21 -27.72 12.36
C ILE A 85 -10.73 -27.16 13.70
N ALA A 86 -12.02 -26.83 13.81
CA ALA A 86 -12.62 -26.43 15.08
C ALA A 86 -12.56 -27.57 16.11
N ASP A 87 -12.91 -28.80 15.73
CA ASP A 87 -12.83 -30.00 16.58
C ASP A 87 -11.39 -30.30 17.03
N LEU A 88 -10.40 -30.15 16.12
CA LEU A 88 -8.97 -30.27 16.47
C LEU A 88 -8.57 -29.21 17.52
N ILE A 89 -8.98 -27.96 17.32
CA ILE A 89 -8.65 -26.84 18.21
C ILE A 89 -9.33 -27.00 19.59
N ASP A 90 -10.59 -27.44 19.64
CA ASP A 90 -11.31 -27.71 20.88
C ASP A 90 -10.73 -28.91 21.63
N HIS A 91 -10.25 -29.93 20.92
CA HIS A 91 -9.50 -31.02 21.55
C HIS A 91 -8.17 -30.52 22.16
N LEU A 92 -7.44 -29.65 21.46
CA LEU A 92 -6.16 -29.09 21.92
C LEU A 92 -6.31 -28.16 23.15
N LYS A 93 -7.38 -27.36 23.22
CA LYS A 93 -7.69 -26.54 24.41
C LYS A 93 -7.83 -27.39 25.69
N ASN A 94 -8.45 -28.56 25.56
CA ASN A 94 -8.88 -29.38 26.69
C ASN A 94 -7.90 -30.50 27.08
N ASN A 95 -7.28 -31.17 26.10
CA ASN A 95 -6.68 -32.49 26.31
C ASN A 95 -5.19 -32.62 25.96
N LEU A 96 -4.57 -31.66 25.27
CA LEU A 96 -3.19 -31.83 24.78
C LEU A 96 -2.27 -30.65 25.05
N VAL A 97 -1.09 -30.98 25.59
CA VAL A 97 0.12 -30.18 25.48
C VAL A 97 0.73 -30.44 24.11
N LEU A 98 0.81 -29.41 23.26
CA LEU A 98 1.45 -29.49 21.95
C LEU A 98 2.97 -29.77 22.09
N PRO A 99 3.61 -30.38 21.06
CA PRO A 99 5.01 -30.80 21.14
C PRO A 99 5.95 -29.73 21.70
N LYS A 100 6.78 -30.13 22.68
CA LYS A 100 7.67 -29.26 23.48
C LYS A 100 6.97 -28.34 24.50
N GLY A 101 5.88 -28.80 25.13
CA GLY A 101 5.32 -28.14 26.32
C GLY A 101 4.32 -27.01 26.05
N ILE A 102 3.92 -26.80 24.79
CA ILE A 102 3.16 -25.62 24.37
C ILE A 102 1.68 -25.81 24.76
N LYS A 103 1.07 -24.77 25.36
CA LYS A 103 -0.36 -24.72 25.68
C LYS A 103 -1.06 -23.63 24.87
N LEU A 104 -2.32 -23.87 24.51
CA LEU A 104 -3.19 -22.88 23.89
C LEU A 104 -3.99 -22.20 25.02
N LEU A 105 -3.60 -20.99 25.43
CA LEU A 105 -4.21 -20.30 26.58
C LEU A 105 -5.24 -19.26 26.14
N HIS A 106 -4.86 -18.33 25.25
CA HIS A 106 -5.71 -17.19 24.88
C HIS A 106 -6.02 -17.22 23.38
N ALA A 107 -7.30 -17.38 23.05
CA ALA A 107 -7.77 -17.35 21.67
C ALA A 107 -7.83 -15.89 21.19
N VAL A 108 -6.81 -15.46 20.44
CA VAL A 108 -6.76 -14.09 19.91
C VAL A 108 -7.92 -13.88 18.94
N GLN A 109 -8.66 -12.79 19.10
CA GLN A 109 -9.80 -12.47 18.26
C GLN A 109 -9.33 -11.92 16.90
N ARG A 110 -10.06 -12.27 15.83
CA ARG A 110 -9.80 -11.74 14.48
C ARG A 110 -9.90 -10.20 14.46
N PRO A 111 -8.97 -9.47 13.80
CA PRO A 111 -8.96 -8.01 13.78
C PRO A 111 -10.24 -7.38 13.22
N ASP A 112 -10.61 -6.21 13.74
CA ASP A 112 -11.84 -5.50 13.37
C ASP A 112 -11.83 -4.88 11.95
N VAL A 113 -10.67 -4.87 11.30
CA VAL A 113 -10.51 -4.56 9.87
C VAL A 113 -10.93 -5.73 8.97
N MET A 114 -11.00 -6.95 9.48
CA MET A 114 -11.44 -8.10 8.69
C MET A 114 -12.95 -8.09 8.50
N LEU A 115 -13.38 -8.12 7.24
CA LEU A 115 -14.77 -8.32 6.85
C LEU A 115 -15.11 -9.81 6.78
N ARG A 116 -16.40 -10.13 6.87
CA ARG A 116 -16.93 -11.44 6.49
C ARG A 116 -17.30 -11.46 5.01
N GLU A 117 -17.33 -12.65 4.43
CA GLU A 117 -17.74 -12.93 3.04
C GLU A 117 -19.16 -12.40 2.73
N ASP A 118 -20.08 -12.49 3.70
CA ASP A 118 -21.47 -11.97 3.58
C ASP A 118 -21.59 -10.45 3.68
N GLN A 119 -20.48 -9.72 3.83
CA GLN A 119 -20.44 -8.25 3.81
C GLN A 119 -19.97 -7.63 2.49
N VAL A 120 -19.56 -8.45 1.51
CA VAL A 120 -18.89 -7.97 0.28
C VAL A 120 -19.54 -8.58 -0.96
N GLU A 121 -20.23 -7.75 -1.75
CA GLU A 121 -20.87 -8.15 -3.01
C GLU A 121 -20.08 -7.59 -4.20
N VAL A 122 -19.60 -8.47 -5.08
CA VAL A 122 -18.75 -8.08 -6.23
C VAL A 122 -19.59 -7.88 -7.50
N ASP A 123 -19.41 -6.73 -8.17
CA ASP A 123 -19.99 -6.45 -9.48
C ASP A 123 -19.02 -6.87 -10.60
N LYS A 124 -19.57 -7.18 -11.78
CA LYS A 124 -18.80 -7.53 -12.99
C LYS A 124 -18.10 -6.31 -13.61
N LYS A 125 -18.46 -5.07 -13.22
CA LYS A 125 -17.80 -3.86 -13.70
C LYS A 125 -16.36 -3.76 -13.17
N LYS A 126 -15.40 -4.10 -14.02
CA LYS A 126 -13.98 -3.79 -13.80
C LYS A 126 -13.74 -2.27 -13.81
N LEU A 127 -12.88 -1.82 -12.91
CA LEU A 127 -12.46 -0.43 -12.75
C LEU A 127 -10.96 -0.26 -13.08
N GLY A 128 -10.14 -1.26 -12.81
CA GLY A 128 -8.70 -1.25 -13.12
C GLY A 128 -8.08 -2.64 -13.11
N GLN A 129 -6.86 -2.76 -13.64
CA GLN A 129 -6.13 -4.02 -13.70
C GLN A 129 -4.63 -3.81 -13.49
N GLY A 130 -4.09 -4.38 -12.41
CA GLY A 130 -2.66 -4.60 -12.24
C GLY A 130 -2.23 -5.99 -12.74
N ASN A 131 -0.98 -6.35 -12.48
CA ASN A 131 -0.46 -7.68 -12.84
C ASN A 131 -1.08 -8.80 -11.97
N TYR A 132 -0.97 -8.68 -10.65
CA TYR A 132 -1.36 -9.73 -9.69
C TYR A 132 -2.67 -9.43 -8.92
N ALA A 133 -3.20 -8.23 -9.08
CA ALA A 133 -4.47 -7.80 -8.54
C ALA A 133 -5.28 -7.04 -9.60
N GLU A 134 -6.56 -6.85 -9.36
CA GLU A 134 -7.46 -6.04 -10.17
C GLU A 134 -8.41 -5.26 -9.27
N VAL A 135 -9.01 -4.19 -9.80
CA VAL A 135 -9.99 -3.38 -9.09
C VAL A 135 -11.33 -3.53 -9.81
N VAL A 136 -12.36 -3.92 -9.07
CA VAL A 136 -13.74 -4.09 -9.54
C VAL A 136 -14.68 -3.24 -8.69
N LYS A 137 -15.84 -2.90 -9.21
CA LYS A 137 -16.90 -2.27 -8.41
C LYS A 137 -17.57 -3.34 -7.53
N GLY A 138 -18.22 -2.92 -6.45
CA GLY A 138 -19.11 -3.77 -5.67
C GLY A 138 -19.94 -2.97 -4.69
N PHE A 139 -20.51 -3.69 -3.72
CA PHE A 139 -21.21 -3.13 -2.57
C PHE A 139 -20.65 -3.71 -1.27
N PHE A 140 -20.39 -2.84 -0.30
CA PHE A 140 -20.23 -3.21 1.09
C PHE A 140 -21.60 -3.22 1.76
N ILE A 141 -21.89 -4.26 2.54
CA ILE A 141 -23.15 -4.40 3.28
C ILE A 141 -22.90 -3.96 4.73
N GLU A 142 -23.52 -2.85 5.11
CA GLU A 142 -23.48 -2.29 6.46
C GLU A 142 -24.34 -3.10 7.45
N LYS A 143 -24.18 -2.82 8.75
CA LYS A 143 -24.83 -3.58 9.85
C LYS A 143 -26.37 -3.50 9.86
N ASP A 144 -26.93 -2.52 9.18
CA ASP A 144 -28.36 -2.29 8.94
C ASP A 144 -28.87 -2.95 7.63
N GLY A 145 -27.98 -3.60 6.87
CA GLY A 145 -28.27 -4.18 5.55
C GLY A 145 -28.14 -3.19 4.39
N LYS A 146 -27.75 -1.93 4.63
CA LYS A 146 -27.54 -0.92 3.59
C LYS A 146 -26.35 -1.30 2.70
N LYS A 147 -26.59 -1.28 1.38
CA LYS A 147 -25.56 -1.48 0.36
C LYS A 147 -24.90 -0.14 0.00
N THR A 148 -23.64 0.04 0.39
CA THR A 148 -22.83 1.20 0.01
C THR A 148 -21.88 0.85 -1.14
N PRO A 149 -21.85 1.63 -2.25
CA PRO A 149 -20.95 1.37 -3.37
C PRO A 149 -19.46 1.47 -2.98
N VAL A 150 -18.67 0.49 -3.40
CA VAL A 150 -17.24 0.36 -3.08
C VAL A 150 -16.40 -0.01 -4.31
N ALA A 151 -15.11 0.28 -4.22
CA ALA A 151 -14.09 -0.30 -5.07
C ALA A 151 -13.42 -1.45 -4.30
N ILE A 152 -13.26 -2.60 -4.97
CA ILE A 152 -12.73 -3.84 -4.39
C ILE A 152 -11.44 -4.19 -5.12
N LYS A 153 -10.31 -4.08 -4.41
CA LYS A 153 -8.97 -4.43 -4.90
C LYS A 153 -8.70 -5.90 -4.55
N GLN A 154 -8.78 -6.79 -5.54
CA GLN A 154 -8.76 -8.24 -5.32
C GLN A 154 -7.54 -8.94 -5.95
N SER A 155 -6.95 -9.90 -5.23
CA SER A 155 -5.86 -10.75 -5.75
C SER A 155 -6.37 -11.70 -6.84
N LYS A 156 -5.65 -11.81 -7.95
CA LYS A 156 -5.95 -12.82 -8.98
C LYS A 156 -5.59 -14.22 -8.50
N THR A 157 -6.55 -15.13 -8.55
CA THR A 157 -6.39 -16.55 -8.15
C THR A 157 -6.03 -17.47 -9.31
N ASP A 158 -6.22 -17.04 -10.56
CA ASP A 158 -6.00 -17.86 -11.78
C ASP A 158 -4.60 -18.49 -11.83
N VAL A 159 -3.60 -17.78 -11.30
CA VAL A 159 -2.19 -18.18 -11.22
C VAL A 159 -1.99 -19.44 -10.36
N LEU A 160 -2.97 -19.83 -9.53
CA LEU A 160 -2.98 -21.08 -8.77
C LEU A 160 -3.45 -22.28 -9.62
N ASN A 161 -4.35 -22.06 -10.59
CA ASN A 161 -4.97 -23.15 -11.37
C ASN A 161 -3.92 -23.89 -12.22
N ASP A 162 -2.99 -23.14 -12.81
CA ASP A 162 -1.88 -23.69 -13.61
C ASP A 162 -0.60 -23.91 -12.79
N PHE A 163 -0.59 -23.64 -11.48
CA PHE A 163 0.62 -23.63 -10.66
C PHE A 163 1.42 -24.94 -10.73
N GLY A 164 0.73 -26.09 -10.74
CA GLY A 164 1.35 -27.41 -10.85
C GLY A 164 1.99 -27.71 -12.21
N LYS A 165 1.69 -26.92 -13.25
CA LYS A 165 2.26 -27.01 -14.61
C LYS A 165 3.49 -26.13 -14.78
N LEU A 166 3.69 -25.13 -13.91
CA LEU A 166 4.81 -24.19 -13.98
C LEU A 166 6.13 -24.88 -13.61
N GLU A 167 7.24 -24.40 -14.18
CA GLU A 167 8.57 -24.88 -13.81
C GLU A 167 8.95 -24.55 -12.36
N LYS A 168 9.81 -25.35 -11.72
CA LYS A 168 10.10 -25.22 -10.27
C LYS A 168 10.60 -23.84 -9.86
N ASP A 169 11.36 -23.21 -10.73
CA ASP A 169 11.91 -21.87 -10.51
C ASP A 169 10.86 -20.76 -10.70
N GLU A 170 9.87 -21.00 -11.56
CA GLU A 170 8.72 -20.12 -11.77
C GLU A 170 7.70 -20.26 -10.64
N GLN A 171 7.36 -21.50 -10.23
CA GLN A 171 6.59 -21.78 -9.01
C GLN A 171 7.11 -21.00 -7.81
N LYS A 172 8.44 -20.98 -7.62
CA LYS A 172 9.13 -20.24 -6.55
C LYS A 172 8.99 -18.72 -6.69
N ARG A 173 9.11 -18.18 -7.92
CA ARG A 173 8.89 -16.74 -8.22
C ARG A 173 7.43 -16.35 -7.96
N THR A 174 6.48 -17.16 -8.41
CA THR A 174 5.04 -16.98 -8.23
C THR A 174 4.65 -16.98 -6.76
N LEU A 175 5.07 -17.97 -5.96
CA LEU A 175 4.80 -17.98 -4.51
C LEU A 175 5.43 -16.77 -3.79
N ARG A 176 6.62 -16.31 -4.22
CA ARG A 176 7.22 -15.08 -3.66
C ARG A 176 6.37 -13.86 -3.99
N LYS A 177 5.96 -13.69 -5.25
CA LYS A 177 5.10 -12.58 -5.71
C LYS A 177 3.74 -12.56 -5.01
N MET A 178 3.08 -13.71 -4.89
CA MET A 178 1.81 -13.81 -4.16
C MET A 178 1.96 -13.49 -2.68
N LYS A 179 3.01 -13.98 -2.00
CA LYS A 179 3.25 -13.64 -0.59
C LYS A 179 3.58 -12.16 -0.37
N ILE A 180 4.27 -11.52 -1.32
CA ILE A 180 4.47 -10.07 -1.32
C ILE A 180 3.12 -9.36 -1.49
N LEU A 181 2.29 -9.71 -2.47
CA LEU A 181 0.96 -9.10 -2.66
C LEU A 181 0.05 -9.26 -1.43
N MET A 182 0.01 -10.45 -0.83
CA MET A 182 -0.76 -10.71 0.39
C MET A 182 -0.29 -9.81 1.55
N ASP A 183 1.02 -9.66 1.74
CA ASP A 183 1.60 -8.79 2.76
C ASP A 183 1.36 -7.29 2.46
N GLN A 184 1.41 -6.88 1.19
CA GLN A 184 1.05 -5.53 0.75
C GLN A 184 -0.41 -5.20 1.04
N MET A 185 -1.36 -5.99 0.54
CA MET A 185 -2.80 -5.71 0.68
C MET A 185 -3.28 -5.78 2.15
N THR A 186 -2.69 -6.66 2.97
CA THR A 186 -3.01 -6.74 4.40
C THR A 186 -2.37 -5.60 5.20
N THR A 187 -1.20 -5.11 4.79
CA THR A 187 -0.59 -3.87 5.33
C THR A 187 -1.41 -2.65 4.94
N GLU A 188 -1.72 -2.49 3.65
CA GLU A 188 -2.59 -1.44 3.09
C GLU A 188 -3.91 -1.34 3.87
N ALA A 189 -4.55 -2.49 4.14
CA ALA A 189 -5.77 -2.52 4.95
C ALA A 189 -5.57 -2.01 6.38
N ARG A 190 -4.49 -2.42 7.08
CA ARG A 190 -4.16 -1.91 8.42
C ARG A 190 -3.83 -0.42 8.41
N LEU A 191 -3.07 0.07 7.42
CA LEU A 191 -2.66 1.47 7.34
C LEU A 191 -3.87 2.38 7.13
N LEU A 192 -4.71 2.06 6.14
CA LEU A 192 -5.92 2.83 5.85
C LEU A 192 -6.92 2.80 7.01
N LYS A 193 -6.97 1.70 7.77
CA LYS A 193 -7.82 1.59 8.98
C LYS A 193 -7.40 2.57 10.09
N GLY A 194 -6.14 3.01 10.10
CA GLY A 194 -5.62 4.04 11.01
C GLY A 194 -5.76 5.48 10.50
N THR A 195 -6.23 5.70 9.27
CA THR A 195 -6.40 7.05 8.68
C THR A 195 -7.86 7.43 8.54
N ASN A 196 -8.17 8.71 8.72
CA ASN A 196 -9.52 9.26 8.52
C ASN A 196 -9.41 10.74 8.12
N HIS A 197 -9.41 11.02 6.82
CA HIS A 197 -9.22 12.36 6.28
C HIS A 197 -9.88 12.50 4.91
N GLY A 198 -10.48 13.66 4.60
CA GLY A 198 -11.31 13.86 3.40
C GLY A 198 -10.58 13.67 2.06
N ASN A 199 -9.25 13.79 2.07
CA ASN A 199 -8.37 13.60 0.90
C ASN A 199 -7.52 12.30 0.98
N VAL A 200 -7.89 11.31 1.80
CA VAL A 200 -7.25 9.98 1.88
C VAL A 200 -8.32 8.90 1.75
N ILE A 201 -8.07 7.88 0.92
CA ILE A 201 -9.09 6.88 0.55
C ILE A 201 -9.65 6.14 1.78
N LYS A 202 -10.98 6.24 2.00
CA LYS A 202 -11.62 5.55 3.11
C LYS A 202 -11.70 4.04 2.86
N ILE A 203 -11.23 3.26 3.83
CA ILE A 203 -11.42 1.81 3.86
C ILE A 203 -12.68 1.41 4.65
N TYR A 204 -13.32 0.32 4.21
CA TYR A 204 -14.37 -0.40 4.97
C TYR A 204 -13.80 -1.64 5.66
N GLY A 205 -12.93 -2.38 4.98
CA GLY A 205 -12.11 -3.43 5.58
C GLY A 205 -11.42 -4.32 4.54
N ILE A 206 -11.01 -5.51 4.97
CA ILE A 206 -10.42 -6.55 4.12
C ILE A 206 -11.19 -7.87 4.28
N SER A 207 -11.76 -8.39 3.19
CA SER A 207 -12.25 -9.76 3.16
C SER A 207 -11.08 -10.68 2.79
N CYS A 208 -10.70 -11.57 3.70
CA CYS A 208 -9.59 -12.49 3.50
C CYS A 208 -9.78 -13.86 4.17
N ASP A 209 -11.00 -14.21 4.59
CA ASP A 209 -11.28 -15.53 5.18
C ASP A 209 -11.00 -16.67 4.18
N LYS A 210 -11.16 -16.38 2.88
CA LYS A 210 -10.88 -17.24 1.73
C LYS A 210 -10.02 -16.49 0.70
N LEU A 211 -9.66 -17.16 -0.39
CA LEU A 211 -9.22 -16.52 -1.63
C LEU A 211 -10.42 -16.22 -2.55
N PRO A 212 -10.40 -15.14 -3.36
CA PRO A 212 -9.38 -14.09 -3.41
C PRO A 212 -9.39 -13.20 -2.16
N ILE A 213 -8.23 -12.64 -1.81
CA ILE A 213 -8.16 -11.56 -0.81
C ILE A 213 -8.66 -10.27 -1.47
N GLN A 214 -9.49 -9.52 -0.75
CA GLN A 214 -10.18 -8.33 -1.24
C GLN A 214 -10.05 -7.17 -0.24
N VAL A 215 -9.36 -6.08 -0.61
CA VAL A 215 -9.39 -4.82 0.13
C VAL A 215 -10.57 -3.99 -0.37
N VAL A 216 -11.42 -3.51 0.54
CA VAL A 216 -12.70 -2.86 0.22
C VAL A 216 -12.65 -1.39 0.65
N VAL A 217 -12.60 -0.49 -0.33
CA VAL A 217 -12.48 0.96 -0.12
C VAL A 217 -13.65 1.71 -0.77
N GLU A 218 -13.82 3.00 -0.49
CA GLU A 218 -14.86 3.80 -1.11
C GLU A 218 -14.76 3.86 -2.64
N PHE A 219 -15.90 3.91 -3.32
CA PHE A 219 -15.94 4.10 -4.75
C PHE A 219 -15.79 5.59 -5.10
N CYS A 220 -14.65 5.97 -5.68
CA CYS A 220 -14.42 7.30 -6.26
C CYS A 220 -15.03 7.37 -7.68
N PRO A 221 -16.21 8.00 -7.88
CA PRO A 221 -16.92 7.94 -9.16
C PRO A 221 -16.24 8.72 -10.29
N GLY A 222 -15.46 9.76 -9.97
CA GLY A 222 -14.76 10.58 -10.97
C GLY A 222 -13.46 9.95 -11.50
N GLY A 223 -13.08 8.76 -11.02
CA GLY A 223 -11.93 8.02 -11.54
C GLY A 223 -10.57 8.63 -11.17
N SER A 224 -9.59 8.41 -12.04
CA SER A 224 -8.20 8.89 -11.92
C SER A 224 -8.10 10.39 -12.22
N LEU A 225 -7.40 11.14 -11.36
CA LEU A 225 -7.13 12.56 -11.60
C LEU A 225 -6.26 12.76 -12.83
N LEU A 226 -5.28 11.88 -13.10
CA LEU A 226 -4.47 11.92 -14.31
C LEU A 226 -5.35 11.83 -15.58
N ASP A 227 -6.34 10.95 -15.55
CA ASP A 227 -7.26 10.77 -16.68
C ASP A 227 -8.15 12.02 -16.83
N HIS A 228 -8.67 12.54 -15.72
CA HIS A 228 -9.50 13.75 -15.71
C HIS A 228 -8.76 14.97 -16.26
N ILE A 229 -7.52 15.25 -15.82
CA ILE A 229 -6.76 16.41 -16.32
C ILE A 229 -6.42 16.28 -17.81
N GLN A 230 -6.16 15.06 -18.32
CA GLN A 230 -5.93 14.82 -19.75
C GLN A 230 -7.19 15.06 -20.59
N HIS A 231 -8.36 14.64 -20.12
CA HIS A 231 -9.63 14.79 -20.86
C HIS A 231 -10.24 16.20 -20.74
N MET A 232 -10.00 16.91 -19.63
CA MET A 232 -10.62 18.21 -19.32
C MET A 232 -9.64 19.39 -19.39
N LYS A 233 -8.43 19.20 -19.94
CA LYS A 233 -7.37 20.21 -20.09
C LYS A 233 -7.83 21.57 -20.63
N ASP A 234 -8.78 21.58 -21.58
CA ASP A 234 -9.26 22.81 -22.25
C ASP A 234 -10.38 23.52 -21.44
N LYS A 235 -10.68 23.03 -20.22
CA LYS A 235 -11.69 23.57 -19.30
C LYS A 235 -11.17 23.81 -17.88
N ILE A 236 -10.13 23.09 -17.47
CA ILE A 236 -9.51 23.25 -16.14
C ILE A 236 -8.76 24.58 -16.07
N THR A 237 -9.05 25.38 -15.04
CA THR A 237 -8.34 26.65 -14.80
C THR A 237 -7.15 26.44 -13.86
N THR A 238 -6.21 27.40 -13.85
CA THR A 238 -5.03 27.38 -12.97
C THR A 238 -5.43 27.34 -11.49
N GLU A 239 -6.54 28.00 -11.15
CA GLU A 239 -7.09 28.07 -9.80
C GLU A 239 -7.66 26.71 -9.37
N GLU A 240 -8.27 25.95 -10.29
CA GLU A 240 -8.70 24.58 -10.00
C GLU A 240 -7.51 23.61 -9.86
N LEU A 241 -6.44 23.76 -10.65
CA LEU A 241 -5.19 23.02 -10.43
C LEU A 241 -4.60 23.29 -9.04
N ASN A 242 -4.63 24.55 -8.58
CA ASN A 242 -4.18 24.92 -7.24
C ASN A 242 -5.05 24.31 -6.14
N ILE A 243 -6.38 24.20 -6.34
CA ILE A 243 -7.28 23.47 -5.44
C ILE A 243 -6.91 21.99 -5.37
N PHE A 244 -6.71 21.32 -6.51
CA PHE A 244 -6.29 19.91 -6.54
C PHE A 244 -4.96 19.70 -5.81
N LEU A 245 -3.98 20.59 -6.02
CA LEU A 245 -2.69 20.54 -5.31
C LEU A 245 -2.85 20.71 -3.80
N LEU A 246 -3.67 21.66 -3.35
CA LEU A 246 -3.93 21.86 -1.91
C LEU A 246 -4.63 20.64 -1.29
N GLU A 247 -5.58 20.02 -1.97
CA GLU A 247 -6.25 18.78 -1.50
C GLU A 247 -5.30 17.59 -1.40
N ILE A 248 -4.42 17.38 -2.40
CA ILE A 248 -3.37 16.34 -2.34
C ILE A 248 -2.37 16.67 -1.21
N GLY A 249 -1.97 17.93 -1.06
CA GLY A 249 -1.08 18.40 0.01
C GLY A 249 -1.65 18.14 1.41
N ARG A 250 -2.95 18.36 1.61
CA ARG A 250 -3.68 18.03 2.85
C ARG A 250 -3.68 16.53 3.14
N GLY A 251 -3.97 15.70 2.13
CA GLY A 251 -3.91 14.25 2.29
C GLY A 251 -2.51 13.76 2.68
N LEU A 252 -1.45 14.29 2.04
CA LEU A 252 -0.07 13.95 2.37
C LEU A 252 0.38 14.51 3.73
N ARG A 253 -0.15 15.67 4.17
CA ARG A 253 0.00 16.19 5.54
C ARG A 253 -0.59 15.22 6.57
N HIS A 254 -1.80 14.70 6.33
CA HIS A 254 -2.41 13.70 7.20
C HIS A 254 -1.53 12.45 7.32
N LEU A 255 -1.05 11.90 6.19
CA LEU A 255 -0.14 10.75 6.21
C LEU A 255 1.18 11.05 6.96
N GLN A 256 1.72 12.26 6.82
CA GLN A 256 2.89 12.71 7.56
C GLN A 256 2.66 12.64 9.08
N LEU A 257 1.57 13.23 9.55
CA LEU A 257 1.22 13.25 10.98
C LEU A 257 0.90 11.83 11.50
N SER A 258 0.26 10.99 10.68
CA SER A 258 0.03 9.56 10.94
C SER A 258 1.31 8.69 10.89
N LYS A 259 2.48 9.25 10.57
CA LYS A 259 3.77 8.55 10.42
C LYS A 259 3.77 7.46 9.34
N ILE A 260 3.03 7.68 8.26
CA ILE A 260 2.92 6.81 7.08
C ILE A 260 3.66 7.47 5.90
N LEU A 261 4.47 6.70 5.17
CA LEU A 261 4.95 7.09 3.83
C LEU A 261 4.06 6.46 2.77
N HIS A 262 3.71 7.23 1.74
CA HIS A 262 2.92 6.75 0.62
C HIS A 262 3.77 5.93 -0.37
N ARG A 263 4.96 6.44 -0.70
CA ARG A 263 6.00 5.85 -1.57
C ARG A 263 5.66 5.68 -3.05
N ASP A 264 4.42 5.91 -3.47
CA ASP A 264 4.02 6.03 -4.88
C ASP A 264 3.08 7.23 -5.10
N VAL A 265 3.52 8.44 -4.72
CA VAL A 265 2.75 9.68 -4.94
C VAL A 265 2.84 10.07 -6.43
N ALA A 266 1.71 10.02 -7.13
CA ALA A 266 1.57 10.34 -8.56
C ALA A 266 0.12 10.74 -8.88
N ALA A 267 -0.11 11.51 -9.95
CA ALA A 267 -1.46 11.95 -10.33
C ALA A 267 -2.41 10.77 -10.63
N ARG A 268 -1.89 9.66 -11.19
CA ARG A 268 -2.64 8.41 -11.42
C ARG A 268 -3.14 7.71 -10.14
N ASN A 269 -2.51 8.00 -9.00
CA ASN A 269 -2.85 7.44 -7.69
C ASN A 269 -3.68 8.44 -6.86
N CYS A 270 -4.08 9.56 -7.46
CA CYS A 270 -5.07 10.49 -6.92
C CYS A 270 -6.40 10.24 -7.64
N LEU A 271 -7.49 10.11 -6.89
CA LEU A 271 -8.83 9.83 -7.40
C LEU A 271 -9.79 10.97 -7.11
N ILE A 272 -10.86 11.09 -7.90
CA ILE A 272 -11.92 12.10 -7.68
C ILE A 272 -13.08 11.46 -6.92
N GLY A 273 -13.22 11.86 -5.65
CA GLY A 273 -14.19 11.33 -4.70
C GLY A 273 -15.64 11.72 -4.98
N SER A 274 -16.57 11.17 -4.18
CA SER A 274 -18.02 11.30 -4.39
C SER A 274 -18.58 12.72 -4.21
N LYS A 275 -17.78 13.67 -3.73
CA LYS A 275 -18.10 15.10 -3.63
C LYS A 275 -17.21 15.97 -4.54
N GLY A 276 -16.47 15.37 -5.48
CA GLY A 276 -15.53 16.07 -6.37
C GLY A 276 -14.26 16.60 -5.68
N GLN A 277 -13.95 16.07 -4.49
CA GLN A 277 -12.68 16.30 -3.79
C GLN A 277 -11.62 15.31 -4.27
N ILE A 278 -10.35 15.71 -4.29
CA ILE A 278 -9.24 14.78 -4.60
C ILE A 278 -8.92 13.89 -3.40
N VAL A 279 -8.68 12.60 -3.66
CA VAL A 279 -8.47 11.55 -2.66
C VAL A 279 -7.25 10.70 -3.03
N ILE A 280 -6.27 10.59 -2.14
CA ILE A 280 -5.05 9.78 -2.36
C ILE A 280 -5.39 8.28 -2.19
N ALA A 281 -4.90 7.44 -3.11
CA ALA A 281 -5.18 6.01 -3.18
C ALA A 281 -3.96 5.16 -3.63
N ASP A 282 -4.16 3.84 -3.66
CA ASP A 282 -3.15 2.76 -3.85
C ASP A 282 -2.00 2.78 -2.83
N PHE A 283 -2.31 2.31 -1.62
CA PHE A 283 -1.37 2.21 -0.51
C PHE A 283 -0.54 0.91 -0.55
N GLY A 284 -0.49 0.23 -1.71
CA GLY A 284 0.19 -1.06 -1.89
C GLY A 284 1.71 -1.02 -1.71
N LEU A 285 2.34 0.16 -1.75
CA LEU A 285 3.77 0.38 -1.43
C LEU A 285 3.99 1.13 -0.10
N SER A 286 2.91 1.57 0.56
CA SER A 286 2.98 2.45 1.73
C SER A 286 3.47 1.75 3.00
N LYS A 287 4.08 2.50 3.93
CA LYS A 287 4.73 1.93 5.12
C LYS A 287 4.86 2.90 6.30
N PRO A 288 4.73 2.45 7.57
CA PRO A 288 5.07 3.26 8.74
C PRO A 288 6.59 3.51 8.83
N TYR A 289 6.98 4.65 9.42
CA TYR A 289 8.39 5.04 9.53
C TYR A 289 9.21 4.03 10.35
N GLU A 290 8.64 3.52 11.43
CA GLU A 290 9.24 2.51 12.32
C GLU A 290 9.50 1.15 11.65
N GLU A 291 8.83 0.86 10.52
CA GLU A 291 9.02 -0.39 9.79
C GLU A 291 10.03 -0.29 8.65
N LEU A 292 10.53 0.91 8.34
CA LEU A 292 11.53 1.13 7.29
C LEU A 292 12.84 0.38 7.60
N LYS A 293 13.54 -0.02 6.55
CA LYS A 293 14.85 -0.68 6.64
C LYS A 293 15.80 0.00 5.67
N GLU A 294 17.08 0.06 6.03
CA GLU A 294 18.11 0.72 5.22
C GLU A 294 18.39 -0.05 3.90
N ASP A 295 18.18 -1.37 3.92
CA ASP A 295 18.42 -2.31 2.81
C ASP A 295 17.12 -2.92 2.24
N GLU A 296 16.15 -2.09 1.80
CA GLU A 296 14.97 -2.61 1.06
C GLU A 296 15.31 -2.97 -0.40
N GLU A 297 15.96 -4.12 -0.61
CA GLU A 297 16.23 -4.67 -1.94
C GLU A 297 14.96 -5.05 -2.73
N GLY A 298 14.96 -4.77 -4.04
CA GLY A 298 14.08 -5.42 -5.00
C GLY A 298 12.63 -4.94 -5.03
N ILE A 299 12.36 -3.73 -4.54
CA ILE A 299 11.07 -3.05 -4.72
C ILE A 299 10.90 -2.69 -6.21
N GLN A 300 9.74 -2.97 -6.80
CA GLN A 300 9.36 -2.45 -8.11
C GLN A 300 8.79 -1.04 -7.95
N MET A 301 9.40 -0.02 -8.58
CA MET A 301 9.10 1.39 -8.28
C MET A 301 8.96 2.28 -9.52
N ALA A 302 8.16 3.34 -9.39
CA ALA A 302 7.87 4.31 -10.45
C ALA A 302 9.00 5.34 -10.61
N MET A 303 10.12 4.92 -11.22
CA MET A 303 11.36 5.71 -11.28
C MET A 303 11.23 7.19 -11.72
N PRO A 304 10.34 7.60 -12.65
CA PRO A 304 10.18 9.02 -13.01
C PRO A 304 9.70 9.94 -11.86
N TRP A 305 9.08 9.39 -10.82
CA TRP A 305 8.63 10.11 -9.62
C TRP A 305 9.64 10.06 -8.46
N MET A 306 10.67 9.21 -8.54
CA MET A 306 11.53 8.90 -7.39
C MET A 306 12.58 9.97 -7.08
N ALA A 307 12.75 10.23 -5.78
CA ALA A 307 13.77 11.14 -5.25
C ALA A 307 15.22 10.63 -5.44
N PRO A 308 16.22 11.52 -5.58
CA PRO A 308 17.63 11.15 -5.79
C PRO A 308 18.19 10.15 -4.76
N GLU A 309 17.77 10.23 -3.49
CA GLU A 309 18.20 9.38 -2.39
C GLU A 309 17.47 8.01 -2.29
N THR A 310 16.44 7.79 -3.11
CA THR A 310 15.78 6.48 -3.25
C THR A 310 16.28 5.73 -4.49
N LEU A 311 16.96 6.41 -5.41
CA LEU A 311 17.57 5.83 -6.62
C LEU A 311 19.00 5.27 -6.38
N SER A 312 19.22 4.66 -5.22
CA SER A 312 20.50 4.09 -4.75
C SER A 312 20.43 2.56 -4.57
N ARG A 313 21.57 1.90 -4.36
CA ARG A 313 21.60 0.45 -4.00
C ARG A 313 20.92 0.17 -2.66
N THR A 314 20.97 1.14 -1.76
CA THR A 314 20.26 1.20 -0.48
C THR A 314 19.28 2.38 -0.53
N PRO A 315 18.02 2.17 -0.94
CA PRO A 315 17.03 3.25 -1.11
C PRO A 315 16.57 3.84 0.23
N ARG A 316 16.68 5.17 0.40
CA ARG A 316 16.30 5.84 1.66
C ARG A 316 14.99 6.62 1.53
N PHE A 317 13.88 5.98 1.89
CA PHE A 317 12.56 6.60 1.89
C PHE A 317 12.34 7.47 3.13
N SER A 318 11.66 8.60 2.94
CA SER A 318 11.29 9.55 3.99
C SER A 318 10.11 10.42 3.54
N VAL A 319 9.56 11.24 4.45
CA VAL A 319 8.55 12.26 4.07
C VAL A 319 9.08 13.12 2.93
N LYS A 320 10.36 13.48 3.00
CA LYS A 320 11.04 14.31 2.01
C LYS A 320 11.17 13.61 0.63
N SER A 321 11.15 12.28 0.56
CA SER A 321 11.07 11.58 -0.73
C SER A 321 9.66 11.62 -1.32
N ASP A 322 8.60 11.51 -0.48
CA ASP A 322 7.22 11.71 -0.93
C ASP A 322 6.96 13.18 -1.35
N VAL A 323 7.60 14.17 -0.70
CA VAL A 323 7.58 15.58 -1.13
C VAL A 323 8.22 15.78 -2.51
N TYR A 324 9.30 15.06 -2.83
CA TYR A 324 9.89 15.11 -4.17
C TYR A 324 8.93 14.56 -5.23
N SER A 325 8.29 13.41 -4.95
CA SER A 325 7.25 12.81 -5.79
C SER A 325 6.05 13.75 -5.95
N TYR A 326 5.65 14.46 -4.90
CA TYR A 326 4.63 15.52 -4.95
C TYR A 326 5.05 16.70 -5.86
N GLY A 327 6.33 17.07 -5.88
CA GLY A 327 6.86 17.99 -6.89
C GLY A 327 6.65 17.51 -8.33
N VAL A 328 6.75 16.19 -8.56
CA VAL A 328 6.42 15.59 -9.86
C VAL A 328 4.90 15.64 -10.14
N VAL A 329 4.04 15.53 -9.12
CA VAL A 329 2.60 15.76 -9.27
C VAL A 329 2.25 17.21 -9.64
N ILE A 330 2.97 18.22 -9.11
CA ILE A 330 2.81 19.62 -9.56
C ILE A 330 3.10 19.73 -11.06
N ASN A 331 4.14 19.05 -11.54
CA ASN A 331 4.45 19.00 -12.98
C ASN A 331 3.34 18.28 -13.76
N GLU A 332 2.91 17.09 -13.34
CA GLU A 332 1.82 16.34 -13.99
C GLU A 332 0.54 17.19 -14.13
N LEU A 333 0.16 17.95 -13.10
CA LEU A 333 -1.04 18.78 -13.14
C LEU A 333 -0.91 19.96 -14.13
N TYR A 334 0.22 20.67 -14.13
CA TYR A 334 0.44 21.82 -15.02
C TYR A 334 0.77 21.45 -16.48
N THR A 335 1.22 20.22 -16.75
CA THR A 335 1.35 19.68 -18.13
C THR A 335 0.11 18.91 -18.59
N PHE A 336 -0.98 18.93 -17.81
CA PHE A 336 -2.22 18.17 -18.08
C PHE A 336 -1.98 16.68 -18.33
N GLY A 337 -1.08 16.09 -17.54
CA GLY A 337 -0.79 14.66 -17.53
C GLY A 337 0.29 14.21 -18.52
N GLU A 338 1.21 15.09 -18.93
CA GLU A 338 2.40 14.68 -19.67
C GLU A 338 3.31 13.79 -18.81
N LYS A 339 3.88 12.73 -19.41
CA LYS A 339 4.81 11.80 -18.77
C LYS A 339 6.03 12.56 -18.21
N PRO A 340 6.35 12.45 -16.91
CA PRO A 340 7.57 13.03 -16.34
C PRO A 340 8.82 12.55 -17.09
N TRP A 341 9.74 13.49 -17.35
CA TRP A 341 10.90 13.32 -18.22
C TRP A 341 10.52 12.83 -19.62
N PRO A 342 9.78 13.61 -20.44
CA PRO A 342 9.28 13.18 -21.74
C PRO A 342 10.42 12.75 -22.67
N ASP A 343 11.49 13.55 -22.73
CA ASP A 343 12.66 13.36 -23.61
C ASP A 343 13.63 12.24 -23.18
N LEU A 344 13.37 11.53 -22.07
CA LEU A 344 14.29 10.52 -21.52
C LEU A 344 13.70 9.11 -21.49
N ASP A 345 14.54 8.16 -21.91
CA ASP A 345 14.36 6.73 -21.64
C ASP A 345 14.40 6.47 -20.12
N VAL A 346 13.70 5.44 -19.67
CA VAL A 346 13.55 5.16 -18.23
C VAL A 346 14.89 4.87 -17.54
N ASP A 347 15.83 4.21 -18.23
CA ASP A 347 17.17 3.93 -17.72
C ASP A 347 18.04 5.22 -17.63
N SER A 348 17.77 6.20 -18.50
CA SER A 348 18.46 7.51 -18.57
C SER A 348 17.99 8.50 -17.48
N ILE A 349 16.82 8.27 -16.86
CA ILE A 349 16.30 9.13 -15.78
C ILE A 349 17.18 9.07 -14.52
N ILE A 350 17.67 7.88 -14.14
CA ILE A 350 18.45 7.68 -12.90
C ILE A 350 19.67 8.61 -12.80
N PRO A 351 20.62 8.63 -13.76
CA PRO A 351 21.80 9.51 -13.67
C PRO A 351 21.41 11.00 -13.71
N VAL A 352 20.36 11.36 -14.44
CA VAL A 352 19.88 12.74 -14.57
C VAL A 352 19.29 13.27 -13.26
N VAL A 353 18.41 12.50 -12.60
CA VAL A 353 17.85 12.87 -11.29
C VAL A 353 18.96 12.91 -10.23
N ARG A 354 19.91 11.97 -10.27
CA ARG A 354 21.00 11.90 -9.27
C ARG A 354 22.08 12.98 -9.42
N SER A 355 22.26 13.58 -10.60
CA SER A 355 23.11 14.78 -10.75
C SER A 355 22.48 16.00 -10.08
N GLY A 356 21.15 16.03 -9.93
CA GLY A 356 20.38 17.16 -9.40
C GLY A 356 19.72 18.02 -10.48
N LYS A 357 19.67 17.57 -11.75
CA LYS A 357 18.86 18.23 -12.77
C LYS A 357 17.39 18.20 -12.36
N LYS A 358 16.69 19.33 -12.49
CA LYS A 358 15.23 19.46 -12.33
C LYS A 358 14.57 19.44 -13.72
N MET A 359 13.28 19.12 -13.81
CA MET A 359 12.52 19.28 -15.06
C MET A 359 12.33 20.76 -15.38
N LYS A 360 12.18 21.13 -16.67
CA LYS A 360 11.83 22.51 -17.04
C LYS A 360 10.39 22.77 -16.56
N PRO A 361 10.12 23.79 -15.73
CA PRO A 361 8.75 24.11 -15.36
C PRO A 361 7.96 24.61 -16.58
N PRO A 362 6.64 24.31 -16.67
CA PRO A 362 5.77 24.82 -17.73
C PRO A 362 5.78 26.34 -17.86
N ASP A 363 5.63 26.83 -19.09
CA ASP A 363 5.76 28.25 -19.41
C ASP A 363 4.60 29.10 -18.85
N ASN A 364 3.43 28.49 -18.66
CA ASN A 364 2.24 29.09 -18.02
C ASN A 364 2.19 28.95 -16.48
N MET A 365 3.20 28.34 -15.84
CA MET A 365 3.19 28.11 -14.40
C MET A 365 3.47 29.40 -13.61
N ALA A 366 2.57 29.76 -12.69
CA ALA A 366 2.71 30.91 -11.81
C ALA A 366 3.96 30.79 -10.91
N GLU A 367 4.63 31.91 -10.61
CA GLU A 367 5.96 31.92 -10.00
C GLU A 367 6.00 31.37 -8.57
N ASN A 368 4.93 31.58 -7.80
CA ASN A 368 4.75 30.99 -6.47
C ASN A 368 4.69 29.45 -6.51
N ILE A 369 3.98 28.86 -7.48
CA ILE A 369 3.93 27.41 -7.72
C ILE A 369 5.25 26.90 -8.30
N ARG A 370 5.88 27.64 -9.22
CA ARG A 370 7.21 27.33 -9.79
C ARG A 370 8.26 27.18 -8.70
N ASN A 371 8.26 28.09 -7.72
CA ASN A 371 9.17 28.03 -6.58
C ASN A 371 8.86 26.88 -5.63
N LEU A 372 7.59 26.63 -5.28
CA LEU A 372 7.22 25.46 -4.49
C LEU A 372 7.65 24.13 -5.15
N MET A 373 7.42 23.97 -6.45
CA MET A 373 7.85 22.78 -7.19
C MET A 373 9.37 22.63 -7.20
N ASN A 374 10.10 23.74 -7.39
CA ASN A 374 11.55 23.75 -7.30
C ASN A 374 12.05 23.38 -5.90
N GLU A 375 11.43 23.88 -4.83
CA GLU A 375 11.77 23.52 -3.44
C GLU A 375 11.56 22.02 -3.18
N CYS A 376 10.43 21.44 -3.64
CA CYS A 376 10.16 20.00 -3.57
C CYS A 376 11.24 19.15 -4.26
N TRP A 377 11.84 19.66 -5.34
CA TRP A 377 12.93 19.00 -6.07
C TRP A 377 14.35 19.33 -5.58
N ASN A 378 14.52 19.96 -4.41
CA ASN A 378 15.87 20.22 -3.88
C ASN A 378 16.66 18.93 -3.63
N ARG A 379 17.96 18.95 -3.97
CA ARG A 379 18.76 17.71 -4.10
C ARG A 379 18.97 16.98 -2.78
N LYS A 380 19.23 17.71 -1.68
CA LYS A 380 19.25 17.11 -0.34
C LYS A 380 17.81 17.03 0.20
N PRO A 381 17.42 15.94 0.90
CA PRO A 381 16.09 15.82 1.48
C PRO A 381 15.75 16.91 2.50
N ILE A 382 16.73 17.40 3.27
CA ILE A 382 16.55 18.44 4.29
C ILE A 382 16.23 19.81 3.68
N ASP A 383 16.73 20.10 2.47
CA ASP A 383 16.53 21.36 1.75
C ASP A 383 15.12 21.47 1.12
N ARG A 384 14.25 20.45 1.29
CA ARG A 384 12.85 20.43 0.80
C ARG A 384 11.88 20.80 1.94
N PRO A 385 10.69 21.36 1.66
CA PRO A 385 9.63 21.52 2.65
C PRO A 385 9.17 20.15 3.19
N ASP A 386 8.40 20.15 4.27
CA ASP A 386 7.53 19.03 4.66
C ASP A 386 6.09 19.33 4.20
N PHE A 387 5.12 18.44 4.43
CA PHE A 387 3.76 18.68 3.97
C PHE A 387 3.01 19.76 4.76
N VAL A 388 3.42 20.08 6.01
CA VAL A 388 2.95 21.26 6.72
C VAL A 388 3.42 22.53 6.00
N GLY A 389 4.70 22.60 5.62
CA GLY A 389 5.27 23.69 4.81
C GLY A 389 4.65 23.82 3.42
N VAL A 390 4.38 22.71 2.73
CA VAL A 390 3.70 22.67 1.42
C VAL A 390 2.29 23.27 1.52
N VAL A 391 1.46 22.81 2.47
CA VAL A 391 0.10 23.34 2.63
C VAL A 391 0.12 24.81 3.08
N ARG A 392 1.04 25.19 3.98
CA ARG A 392 1.23 26.59 4.40
C ARG A 392 1.59 27.52 3.24
N LYS A 393 2.34 27.02 2.24
CA LYS A 393 2.66 27.77 1.00
C LYS A 393 1.51 27.79 -0.01
N LEU A 394 0.74 26.72 -0.15
CA LEU A 394 -0.35 26.62 -1.13
C LEU A 394 -1.62 27.39 -0.75
N ARG A 395 -1.99 27.41 0.53
CA ARG A 395 -3.22 28.04 1.00
C ARG A 395 -3.40 29.50 0.52
N PRO A 396 -2.43 30.42 0.72
CA PRO A 396 -2.58 31.79 0.22
C PRO A 396 -2.68 31.86 -1.32
N ILE A 397 -2.06 30.95 -2.06
CA ILE A 397 -2.13 30.92 -3.53
C ILE A 397 -3.56 30.57 -4.01
N VAL A 398 -4.25 29.67 -3.30
CA VAL A 398 -5.66 29.32 -3.57
C VAL A 398 -6.61 30.45 -3.13
N GLU A 399 -6.27 31.15 -2.05
CA GLU A 399 -7.03 32.29 -1.50
C GLU A 399 -6.96 33.52 -2.43
N GLU A 400 -5.75 33.93 -2.81
CA GLU A 400 -5.47 35.04 -3.73
C GLU A 400 -6.03 34.80 -5.14
N GLY A 401 -6.01 33.55 -5.61
CA GLY A 401 -6.42 33.16 -6.97
C GLY A 401 -7.91 33.34 -7.27
N LYS A 402 -8.75 33.57 -6.27
CA LYS A 402 -10.23 33.48 -6.31
C LYS A 402 -10.70 32.07 -6.66
N ILE A 403 -11.13 31.33 -5.64
CA ILE A 403 -11.77 30.01 -5.76
C ILE A 403 -12.88 30.06 -6.84
N PRO A 404 -12.78 29.27 -7.93
CA PRO A 404 -13.80 29.28 -8.99
C PRO A 404 -15.17 28.85 -8.48
N GLU A 405 -16.23 29.44 -9.04
CA GLU A 405 -17.60 29.02 -8.75
C GLU A 405 -17.80 27.52 -9.04
N LEU A 406 -18.62 26.87 -8.23
CA LEU A 406 -18.85 25.42 -8.29
C LEU A 406 -19.23 24.93 -9.70
N ALA A 407 -20.01 25.72 -10.45
CA ALA A 407 -20.44 25.39 -11.81
C ALA A 407 -19.37 25.59 -12.90
N ALA A 408 -18.28 26.32 -12.60
CA ALA A 408 -17.15 26.55 -13.50
C ALA A 408 -16.01 25.53 -13.30
N ARG A 409 -16.02 24.79 -12.19
CA ARG A 409 -15.05 23.73 -11.89
C ARG A 409 -15.26 22.50 -12.79
N SER A 410 -14.19 22.00 -13.39
CA SER A 410 -14.23 20.83 -14.28
C SER A 410 -14.82 19.58 -13.62
N VAL A 411 -14.63 19.39 -12.31
CA VAL A 411 -15.22 18.27 -11.57
C VAL A 411 -16.75 18.32 -11.53
N ALA A 412 -17.38 19.50 -11.64
CA ALA A 412 -18.83 19.64 -11.68
C ALA A 412 -19.45 19.25 -13.03
N HIS A 413 -18.62 18.91 -14.02
CA HIS A 413 -19.05 18.35 -15.31
C HIS A 413 -18.93 16.82 -15.36
N ILE A 414 -18.53 16.16 -14.27
CA ILE A 414 -18.50 14.69 -14.17
C ILE A 414 -19.94 14.18 -14.01
N GLU A 415 -20.38 13.31 -14.92
CA GLU A 415 -21.74 12.78 -14.92
C GLU A 415 -22.09 12.07 -13.60
N HIS A 416 -23.30 12.33 -13.11
CA HIS A 416 -23.84 11.81 -11.85
C HIS A 416 -23.07 12.18 -10.57
N LEU A 417 -22.15 13.15 -10.62
CA LEU A 417 -21.43 13.64 -9.45
C LEU A 417 -22.15 14.83 -8.78
N HIS A 418 -22.36 14.76 -7.46
CA HIS A 418 -22.83 15.90 -6.67
C HIS A 418 -21.64 16.55 -5.96
N VAL A 419 -20.97 17.47 -6.66
CA VAL A 419 -19.78 18.16 -6.14
C VAL A 419 -20.17 19.10 -4.99
N ALA A 420 -19.43 19.03 -3.88
CA ALA A 420 -19.61 19.93 -2.75
C ALA A 420 -18.85 21.26 -2.95
N PRO A 421 -19.24 22.34 -2.25
CA PRO A 421 -18.40 23.53 -2.14
C PRO A 421 -16.98 23.19 -1.67
N PHE A 422 -15.97 23.82 -2.26
CA PHE A 422 -14.60 23.71 -1.78
C PHE A 422 -14.42 24.55 -0.51
N HIS A 423 -13.70 24.01 0.48
CA HIS A 423 -13.39 24.70 1.73
C HIS A 423 -11.88 25.02 1.79
N LEU A 424 -11.56 26.32 1.82
CA LEU A 424 -10.18 26.82 1.92
C LEU A 424 -9.51 26.42 3.24
N HIS A 425 -10.29 26.21 4.30
CA HIS A 425 -9.85 25.69 5.59
C HIS A 425 -10.55 24.35 5.89
N ASP A 426 -9.84 23.41 6.47
CA ASP A 426 -10.35 22.14 6.99
C ASP A 426 -10.21 22.09 8.52
N GLU A 427 -10.95 21.20 9.20
CA GLU A 427 -10.96 21.13 10.68
C GLU A 427 -9.58 20.78 11.28
N THR A 428 -8.69 20.12 10.52
CA THR A 428 -7.32 19.79 10.94
C THR A 428 -6.31 20.89 10.60
N ASP A 429 -6.70 21.98 9.93
CA ASP A 429 -5.83 23.16 9.75
C ASP A 429 -5.56 23.87 11.10
N LEU A 430 -6.33 23.60 12.16
CA LEU A 430 -6.05 24.05 13.52
C LEU A 430 -4.83 23.35 14.14
N GLU A 431 -4.61 22.06 13.86
CA GLU A 431 -3.46 21.30 14.36
C GLU A 431 -2.13 21.85 13.83
N ILE A 432 -2.14 22.57 12.70
CA ILE A 432 -0.97 23.27 12.14
C ILE A 432 -0.41 24.27 13.16
N VAL A 433 -1.29 24.98 13.87
CA VAL A 433 -0.88 26.06 14.77
C VAL A 433 -0.06 25.47 15.92
N GLU A 434 -0.62 24.50 16.65
CA GLU A 434 0.08 23.85 17.76
C GLU A 434 1.36 23.13 17.30
N TYR A 435 1.33 22.41 16.17
CA TYR A 435 2.52 21.70 15.68
C TYR A 435 3.64 22.67 15.26
N SER A 436 3.30 23.83 14.68
CA SER A 436 4.29 24.85 14.32
C SER A 436 5.03 25.40 15.56
N CYS A 437 4.28 25.75 16.61
CA CYS A 437 4.83 26.26 17.87
C CYS A 437 5.74 25.26 18.61
N ILE A 438 5.64 23.96 18.33
CA ILE A 438 6.50 22.92 18.93
C ILE A 438 7.81 22.72 18.15
N SER A 439 7.88 23.20 16.90
CA SER A 439 8.96 22.87 15.97
C SER A 439 10.13 23.86 15.91
N GLU A 440 9.98 25.07 16.47
CA GLU A 440 10.96 26.17 16.30
C GLU A 440 12.03 26.23 17.42
N ASP A 441 11.76 25.68 18.62
CA ASP A 441 12.62 25.82 19.82
C ASP A 441 13.75 24.75 19.98
N LYS A 442 14.41 24.31 18.88
CA LYS A 442 15.52 23.34 18.96
C LYS A 442 16.71 23.58 18.02
N GLU A 443 17.38 24.70 18.21
CA GLU A 443 18.83 24.80 17.91
C GLU A 443 19.64 24.42 19.16
N GLU A 444 20.31 23.25 19.14
CA GLU A 444 21.28 22.88 20.18
C GLU A 444 22.67 23.45 19.83
N ASP A 445 23.03 24.60 20.42
CA ASP A 445 24.42 25.07 20.41
C ASP A 445 25.33 24.08 21.18
N SER A 446 26.48 23.77 20.60
CA SER A 446 27.28 22.59 20.95
C SER A 446 28.56 22.95 21.71
N SER A 447 28.46 23.79 22.75
CA SER A 447 29.61 24.23 23.55
C SER A 447 29.57 23.95 25.08
N SER A 448 30.09 22.76 25.43
CA SER A 448 30.91 22.49 26.63
C SER A 448 30.30 22.08 27.99
N ARG A 449 31.17 21.39 28.78
CA ARG A 449 31.19 21.19 30.25
C ARG A 449 30.19 20.21 30.91
N LYS A 450 30.73 18.99 31.09
CA LYS A 450 30.31 17.93 32.03
C LYS A 450 29.88 18.44 33.41
N SER A 451 28.74 17.98 33.92
CA SER A 451 28.49 17.81 35.36
C SER A 451 27.59 16.59 35.62
N LYS A 452 27.51 16.11 36.87
CA LYS A 452 26.78 14.88 37.25
C LYS A 452 25.33 15.19 37.67
N PRO A 453 24.37 14.27 37.49
CA PRO A 453 22.97 14.52 37.80
C PRO A 453 22.74 14.74 39.31
N PHE A 454 22.15 15.87 39.66
CA PHE A 454 21.64 16.15 40.99
C PHE A 454 20.20 15.63 41.11
N LYS A 455 19.85 14.98 42.22
CA LYS A 455 18.44 14.69 42.52
C LYS A 455 17.75 15.93 43.06
N LEU A 456 16.52 16.20 42.63
CA LEU A 456 15.57 16.98 43.41
C LEU A 456 14.34 16.12 43.75
N HIS A 457 13.85 16.28 44.98
CA HIS A 457 12.54 15.80 45.39
C HIS A 457 11.46 16.77 44.91
N GLU A 458 10.42 16.27 44.26
CA GLU A 458 9.14 16.96 44.25
C GLU A 458 8.46 16.75 45.62
N LYS A 459 7.97 17.84 46.21
CA LYS A 459 7.26 17.80 47.50
C LYS A 459 5.78 17.58 47.25
N ARG A 460 5.22 16.48 47.76
CA ARG A 460 3.79 16.46 48.13
C ARG A 460 3.67 16.59 49.64
N SER A 461 2.78 17.48 50.05
CA SER A 461 2.38 17.68 51.44
C SER A 461 1.49 16.53 51.88
N ASP A 462 1.72 16.00 53.08
CA ASP A 462 0.60 15.64 53.93
C ASP A 462 0.94 15.81 55.43
N LYS A 463 -0.08 15.86 56.28
CA LYS A 463 0.04 16.21 57.70
C LYS A 463 -0.23 15.04 58.65
N GLY A 464 0.67 14.86 59.61
CA GLY A 464 0.30 14.55 60.99
C GLY A 464 0.41 13.10 61.45
N ALA A 465 0.34 12.97 62.78
CA ALA A 465 0.41 11.76 63.60
C ALA A 465 1.74 10.96 63.57
N ARG A 466 2.20 10.59 64.76
CA ARG A 466 3.19 9.55 65.03
C ARG A 466 2.47 8.36 65.64
N GLU A 467 3.00 7.15 65.48
CA GLU A 467 2.97 6.17 66.56
C GLU A 467 4.14 5.19 66.41
N ASP A 468 4.60 4.64 67.53
CA ASP A 468 5.82 3.83 67.61
C ASP A 468 5.51 2.33 67.48
N SER A 469 6.50 1.52 67.04
CA SER A 469 6.91 0.33 67.81
C SER A 469 8.08 -0.46 67.20
N SER A 470 8.77 -1.16 68.08
CA SER A 470 9.92 -2.05 67.86
C SER A 470 9.60 -3.37 67.14
N GLY A 471 10.59 -3.95 66.44
CA GLY A 471 10.53 -5.36 66.03
C GLY A 471 11.86 -5.91 65.50
N SER A 472 12.64 -6.63 66.32
CA SER A 472 13.92 -7.22 65.89
C SER A 472 13.82 -8.74 65.67
N THR A 473 14.46 -9.27 64.63
CA THR A 473 15.17 -10.58 64.62
C THR A 473 15.81 -10.86 63.24
N ARG A 474 16.76 -11.79 63.04
CA ARG A 474 17.98 -12.18 63.80
C ARG A 474 18.78 -13.20 62.96
N ARG A 475 20.08 -12.95 62.68
CA ARG A 475 21.07 -13.93 62.13
C ARG A 475 20.78 -14.40 60.67
N ARG A 476 21.72 -15.06 59.94
CA ARG A 476 23.03 -15.65 60.31
C ARG A 476 24.09 -15.46 59.20
N ARG A 477 25.37 -15.60 59.56
CA ARG A 477 26.54 -15.49 58.66
C ARG A 477 26.77 -16.76 57.82
N SER A 478 27.37 -16.60 56.63
CA SER A 478 28.60 -17.33 56.27
C SER A 478 29.46 -16.51 55.28
N GLN A 479 30.78 -16.62 55.40
CA GLN A 479 31.80 -16.06 54.50
C GLN A 479 32.87 -17.13 54.26
N ARG A 480 33.45 -17.17 53.06
CA ARG A 480 34.91 -17.26 52.79
C ARG A 480 35.16 -17.15 51.28
N LYS A 481 35.98 -16.17 50.86
CA LYS A 481 37.39 -16.29 50.39
C LYS A 481 37.50 -17.14 49.10
N ARG A 482 37.82 -16.55 47.94
CA ARG A 482 39.12 -15.94 47.52
C ARG A 482 40.28 -16.94 47.50
N ASN A 483 40.91 -17.11 46.33
CA ASN A 483 42.33 -16.80 46.12
C ASN A 483 42.70 -16.77 44.61
N PHE A 484 43.73 -16.00 44.29
CA PHE A 484 44.54 -16.04 43.05
C PHE A 484 45.91 -16.66 43.42
N PRO A 485 46.72 -17.15 42.44
CA PRO A 485 47.81 -16.31 41.89
C PRO A 485 48.07 -16.51 40.37
N ALA A 486 49.12 -15.86 39.87
CA ALA A 486 49.66 -15.97 38.50
C ALA A 486 50.72 -17.12 38.40
N GLN A 487 51.63 -17.28 37.42
CA GLN A 487 52.31 -16.34 36.50
C GLN A 487 53.17 -17.13 35.46
N ILE A 488 53.78 -16.45 34.46
CA ILE A 488 55.03 -16.82 33.72
C ILE A 488 54.93 -18.05 32.76
N ASP A 489 55.51 -18.12 31.55
CA ASP A 489 56.29 -17.24 30.62
C ASP A 489 56.47 -17.97 29.24
N SER A 490 57.14 -17.52 28.16
CA SER A 490 57.58 -16.22 27.58
C SER A 490 58.13 -16.44 26.13
N ASN A 491 58.53 -15.36 25.42
CA ASN A 491 59.42 -15.33 24.22
C ASN A 491 58.93 -15.98 22.89
N ASN A 492 59.32 -15.59 21.67
CA ASN A 492 60.06 -14.46 21.01
C ASN A 492 59.47 -14.31 19.58
N GLY A 493 59.67 -13.27 18.75
CA GLY A 493 60.38 -11.98 18.82
C GLY A 493 59.90 -11.08 17.64
N SER A 494 60.00 -9.75 17.74
CA SER A 494 61.07 -8.88 17.19
C SER A 494 60.81 -8.28 15.79
N ASP A 495 60.51 -6.97 15.77
CA ASP A 495 60.52 -6.01 14.64
C ASP A 495 61.98 -5.71 14.15
N PRO A 496 62.30 -4.68 13.32
CA PRO A 496 61.48 -3.70 12.58
C PRO A 496 61.91 -3.47 11.10
N ASP A 497 61.34 -2.45 10.43
CA ASP A 497 62.14 -1.56 9.56
C ASP A 497 61.49 -0.15 9.37
N ASN A 498 62.22 0.81 8.79
CA ASN A 498 62.01 2.26 9.02
C ASN A 498 62.03 3.18 7.76
N ASN A 499 61.62 4.46 7.94
CA ASN A 499 61.55 5.63 7.03
C ASN A 499 62.43 5.68 5.74
N HIS A 500 61.90 6.23 4.62
CA HIS A 500 62.13 7.64 4.21
C HIS A 500 61.52 8.06 2.83
N ASP A 501 60.88 9.23 2.80
CA ASP A 501 60.99 10.40 1.88
C ASP A 501 60.95 10.38 0.32
N ASN A 502 60.09 11.29 -0.18
CA ASN A 502 60.31 12.34 -1.20
C ASN A 502 60.09 12.17 -2.75
N ASN A 503 59.43 13.22 -3.27
CA ASN A 503 59.63 13.96 -4.55
C ASN A 503 59.04 13.54 -5.93
N THR A 504 57.92 14.22 -6.27
CA THR A 504 57.69 15.14 -7.43
C THR A 504 57.73 14.68 -8.91
N LYS A 505 57.03 15.49 -9.75
CA LYS A 505 56.95 15.56 -11.24
C LYS A 505 55.87 14.67 -11.88
N GLU A 506 54.99 15.18 -12.76
CA GLU A 506 55.18 15.82 -14.10
C GLU A 506 55.68 14.76 -15.12
N GLU A 507 55.11 14.57 -16.33
CA GLU A 507 54.24 15.42 -17.17
C GLU A 507 53.44 14.59 -18.24
N GLU A 508 52.49 15.26 -18.92
CA GLU A 508 51.94 15.06 -20.29
C GLU A 508 51.32 13.74 -20.85
N GLU A 509 50.32 13.96 -21.73
CA GLU A 509 49.76 13.08 -22.77
C GLU A 509 50.44 13.43 -24.14
N PRO A 510 50.46 12.61 -25.22
CA PRO A 510 49.23 12.37 -26.01
C PRO A 510 49.14 11.13 -26.95
N GLU A 511 47.95 10.97 -27.54
CA GLU A 511 47.61 10.52 -28.91
C GLU A 511 48.15 9.23 -29.59
N SER A 512 47.18 8.32 -29.81
CA SER A 512 46.79 7.77 -31.14
C SER A 512 47.36 6.42 -31.69
N SER A 513 46.65 5.95 -32.73
CA SER A 513 46.94 4.84 -33.67
C SER A 513 46.63 3.37 -33.27
N THR A 514 45.76 2.77 -34.09
CA THR A 514 45.47 1.32 -34.24
C THR A 514 46.33 0.74 -35.38
N PRO A 515 46.63 -0.59 -35.54
CA PRO A 515 45.60 -1.64 -35.64
C PRO A 515 45.96 -3.14 -35.37
N ALA A 516 44.96 -4.01 -35.63
CA ALA A 516 45.07 -5.38 -36.18
C ALA A 516 45.44 -6.62 -35.29
N LYS A 517 44.39 -7.27 -34.77
CA LYS A 517 44.11 -8.74 -34.79
C LYS A 517 45.28 -9.76 -34.76
N ARG A 518 45.35 -10.58 -33.69
CA ARG A 518 45.08 -12.06 -33.69
C ARG A 518 45.33 -12.72 -32.30
N GLY A 519 44.53 -13.73 -31.95
CA GLY A 519 45.04 -14.92 -31.21
C GLY A 519 44.72 -15.12 -29.71
N SER A 520 43.71 -15.95 -29.44
CA SER A 520 43.70 -17.03 -28.42
C SER A 520 43.50 -16.78 -26.89
N THR A 521 42.39 -17.36 -26.41
CA THR A 521 42.21 -18.15 -25.15
C THR A 521 42.10 -17.54 -23.72
N ARG A 522 40.90 -17.84 -23.14
CA ARG A 522 40.59 -18.31 -21.76
C ARG A 522 40.24 -17.31 -20.63
N LYS A 523 38.93 -17.35 -20.27
CA LYS A 523 38.32 -17.34 -18.91
C LYS A 523 38.55 -16.12 -17.98
N ARG A 524 37.48 -15.34 -17.72
CA ARG A 524 36.59 -15.52 -16.53
C ARG A 524 35.33 -14.61 -16.53
N THR A 525 34.40 -14.95 -15.64
CA THR A 525 33.31 -14.11 -15.08
C THR A 525 32.45 -13.26 -16.04
N SER A 526 31.29 -13.80 -16.43
CA SER A 526 30.19 -13.01 -16.98
C SER A 526 29.48 -12.18 -15.90
N ARG A 527 29.31 -10.87 -16.17
CA ARG A 527 28.32 -10.04 -15.45
C ARG A 527 26.92 -10.49 -15.89
N LYS A 528 25.97 -10.59 -14.96
CA LYS A 528 24.55 -10.67 -15.31
C LYS A 528 23.99 -9.26 -15.42
N THR A 529 23.64 -8.85 -16.63
CA THR A 529 22.61 -7.83 -16.84
C THR A 529 21.27 -8.38 -16.34
N ILE A 530 20.35 -7.48 -16.00
CA ILE A 530 18.96 -7.79 -15.69
C ILE A 530 18.15 -6.91 -16.64
N ASP A 531 17.46 -7.53 -17.61
CA ASP A 531 16.82 -6.79 -18.69
C ASP A 531 15.53 -6.09 -18.22
N CYS A 532 15.40 -4.80 -18.56
CA CYS A 532 14.20 -4.00 -18.26
C CYS A 532 13.04 -4.41 -19.17
N ALA A 533 11.90 -4.77 -18.59
CA ALA A 533 10.66 -5.04 -19.31
C ALA A 533 9.65 -3.88 -19.11
N LEU A 534 9.71 -2.88 -19.99
CA LEU A 534 8.74 -1.78 -20.07
C LEU A 534 7.54 -2.20 -20.92
N SER A 535 6.32 -2.10 -20.36
CA SER A 535 5.07 -2.45 -21.06
C SER A 535 4.19 -1.22 -21.32
N SER A 536 4.48 -0.48 -22.39
CA SER A 536 3.64 0.61 -22.90
C SER A 536 2.88 0.16 -24.15
N SER A 537 1.62 -0.25 -24.00
CA SER A 537 0.81 -0.76 -25.12
C SER A 537 0.05 0.37 -25.86
N ARG A 538 0.62 0.85 -26.97
CA ARG A 538 -0.18 1.51 -28.03
C ARG A 538 -0.61 0.46 -29.05
N GLY A 539 -1.90 0.43 -29.38
CA GLY A 539 -2.43 -0.44 -30.43
C GLY A 539 -2.19 0.14 -31.82
N SER A 540 -1.76 -0.70 -32.77
CA SER A 540 -1.53 -0.33 -34.17
C SER A 540 -2.22 -1.32 -35.10
N THR A 541 -3.22 -0.86 -35.85
CA THR A 541 -3.91 -1.67 -36.88
C THR A 541 -3.07 -1.78 -38.15
N PRO A 542 -2.79 -2.99 -38.68
CA PRO A 542 -2.13 -3.14 -39.97
C PRO A 542 -3.13 -2.91 -41.12
N ALA A 543 -2.95 -1.83 -41.87
CA ALA A 543 -3.56 -1.72 -43.20
C ALA A 543 -2.80 -2.64 -44.18
N ASN A 544 -3.52 -3.38 -45.02
CA ASN A 544 -2.93 -4.26 -46.03
C ASN A 544 -3.37 -3.83 -47.44
N LYS A 545 -2.42 -3.67 -48.36
CA LYS A 545 -2.64 -3.30 -49.76
C LYS A 545 -1.66 -4.06 -50.64
N ASN A 546 -2.19 -4.87 -51.58
CA ASN A 546 -1.64 -5.29 -52.88
C ASN A 546 -2.28 -6.64 -53.29
N THR A 547 -2.54 -6.99 -54.56
CA THR A 547 -2.71 -6.21 -55.81
C THR A 547 -3.41 -7.09 -56.85
N GLY A 548 -4.24 -6.49 -57.72
CA GLY A 548 -4.68 -7.09 -58.99
C GLY A 548 -5.89 -8.06 -58.93
N VAL A 549 -6.58 -8.35 -60.04
CA VAL A 549 -6.64 -7.67 -61.35
C VAL A 549 -7.88 -8.17 -62.15
N GLN A 550 -8.33 -7.41 -63.16
CA GLN A 550 -9.31 -7.80 -64.21
C GLN A 550 -10.83 -7.96 -63.91
N LYS A 551 -11.59 -6.97 -64.42
CA LYS A 551 -12.73 -7.10 -65.38
C LYS A 551 -13.82 -8.18 -65.14
N ARG A 552 -15.06 -7.73 -64.91
CA ARG A 552 -16.09 -7.55 -65.98
C ARG A 552 -17.39 -6.92 -65.44
N GLN A 553 -18.05 -6.10 -66.27
CA GLN A 553 -19.47 -5.75 -66.12
C GLN A 553 -20.32 -6.71 -66.96
N VAL A 554 -21.47 -7.14 -66.45
CA VAL A 554 -22.74 -7.38 -67.18
C VAL A 554 -23.89 -7.12 -66.19
N GLY A 555 -25.06 -6.68 -66.67
CA GLY A 555 -26.28 -6.54 -65.85
C GLY A 555 -27.53 -7.03 -66.60
N SER A 556 -28.72 -6.79 -66.02
CA SER A 556 -30.03 -7.33 -66.45
C SER A 556 -30.27 -8.81 -66.07
N ALA A 557 -31.48 -9.31 -65.84
CA ALA A 557 -32.82 -8.73 -66.08
C ALA A 557 -33.91 -9.19 -65.06
N ASN A 558 -35.02 -8.44 -65.00
CA ASN A 558 -36.46 -8.81 -64.92
C ASN A 558 -36.88 -10.12 -64.16
N SER A 559 -37.83 -10.14 -63.21
CA SER A 559 -39.28 -9.77 -63.26
C SER A 559 -40.10 -10.67 -64.25
N THR A 560 -41.29 -11.24 -63.97
CA THR A 560 -42.45 -10.82 -63.12
C THR A 560 -43.44 -11.96 -62.70
N SER A 561 -44.09 -11.83 -61.53
CA SER A 561 -45.49 -12.28 -61.20
C SER A 561 -45.83 -13.81 -61.13
N ARG A 562 -46.97 -14.35 -60.62
CA ARG A 562 -48.37 -13.87 -60.29
C ARG A 562 -49.06 -14.70 -59.15
N LYS A 563 -49.87 -14.04 -58.27
CA LYS A 563 -51.12 -14.51 -57.56
C LYS A 563 -51.03 -15.71 -56.55
N ALA A 564 -51.96 -16.00 -55.61
CA ALA A 564 -53.32 -15.49 -55.25
C ALA A 564 -53.69 -15.64 -53.73
N GLY A 565 -54.78 -15.00 -53.25
CA GLY A 565 -55.45 -15.18 -51.91
C GLY A 565 -55.02 -14.18 -50.80
N VAL A 566 -55.81 -13.36 -50.06
CA VAL A 566 -57.25 -13.25 -49.62
C VAL A 566 -57.56 -14.09 -48.36
N HIS A 567 -58.18 -13.65 -47.24
CA HIS A 567 -58.81 -12.37 -46.75
C HIS A 567 -57.95 -11.68 -45.62
N GLN A 568 -58.28 -10.67 -44.76
CA GLN A 568 -59.48 -10.03 -44.13
C GLN A 568 -60.20 -10.86 -43.01
N ARG A 569 -60.73 -10.37 -41.86
CA ARG A 569 -60.86 -9.06 -41.12
C ARG A 569 -60.63 -9.31 -39.59
N ARG A 570 -60.17 -8.42 -38.68
CA ARG A 570 -60.48 -7.00 -38.29
C ARG A 570 -61.64 -6.80 -37.27
N SER A 571 -61.33 -6.69 -35.96
CA SER A 571 -61.92 -5.77 -34.93
C SER A 571 -61.27 -6.05 -33.55
N ALA A 572 -60.89 -5.15 -32.64
CA ALA A 572 -61.11 -3.72 -32.34
C ALA A 572 -62.13 -3.43 -31.22
N GLY A 573 -61.66 -2.83 -30.11
CA GLY A 573 -62.47 -2.32 -28.99
C GLY A 573 -61.62 -1.56 -27.97
N LYS A 574 -61.98 -0.29 -27.69
CA LYS A 574 -61.42 0.55 -26.60
C LYS A 574 -62.45 0.67 -25.48
N GLY A 575 -61.98 0.95 -24.25
CA GLY A 575 -62.86 1.37 -23.15
C GLY A 575 -62.09 1.86 -21.94
N GLU A 576 -61.94 3.18 -21.81
CA GLU A 576 -61.55 3.82 -20.55
C GLU A 576 -62.81 4.02 -19.68
N ASN A 577 -62.69 3.95 -18.35
CA ASN A 577 -63.52 4.80 -17.50
C ASN A 577 -62.86 5.10 -16.14
N LYS A 578 -63.26 6.22 -15.52
CA LYS A 578 -62.78 6.70 -14.21
C LYS A 578 -63.81 6.39 -13.12
N GLY A 579 -63.40 6.20 -11.87
CA GLY A 579 -64.34 5.96 -10.76
C GLY A 579 -63.71 5.88 -9.37
N SER A 580 -63.56 7.02 -8.70
CA SER A 580 -62.95 7.13 -7.37
C SER A 580 -63.88 6.68 -6.23
N LYS A 581 -63.31 6.09 -5.16
CA LYS A 581 -63.83 6.16 -3.77
C LYS A 581 -62.69 6.05 -2.75
N LYS A 582 -62.98 6.27 -1.46
CA LYS A 582 -62.07 6.95 -0.51
C LYS A 582 -62.19 6.39 0.92
N LEU A 583 -61.12 6.55 1.73
CA LEU A 583 -61.03 6.20 3.18
C LEU A 583 -61.00 4.66 3.44
N THR A 584 -60.46 4.11 4.53
CA THR A 584 -60.11 4.58 5.89
C THR A 584 -58.74 4.02 6.34
N ALA A 585 -57.78 4.81 6.86
CA ALA A 585 -57.56 5.17 8.28
C ALA A 585 -56.40 4.39 8.95
N SER A 586 -55.77 5.01 9.96
CA SER A 586 -54.68 4.48 10.81
C SER A 586 -55.08 4.67 12.28
N PRO A 587 -54.47 3.93 13.25
CA PRO A 587 -53.62 4.69 14.18
C PRO A 587 -52.34 3.96 14.67
N ARG A 588 -51.47 4.79 15.25
CA ARG A 588 -50.25 4.48 16.03
C ARG A 588 -50.45 3.44 17.14
N MET A 589 -49.40 2.65 17.43
CA MET A 589 -48.54 2.78 18.62
C MET A 589 -47.41 1.72 18.57
N LYS A 590 -46.19 1.98 19.06
CA LYS A 590 -45.64 3.19 19.70
C LYS A 590 -44.19 3.39 19.26
#